data_AF-K0Z812-F1
#
_entry.id   AF-K0Z812-F1
#
_cell.length_a   1.000
_cell.length_b   1.000
_cell.length_c   1.000
_cell.angle_alpha   90.00
_cell.angle_beta   90.00
_cell.angle_gamma   90.00
#
_symmetry.space_group_name_H-M   'P 1'
#
loop_
_entity.id
_entity.type
_entity.pdbx_description
1 polymer ?
#
loop_
_entity_poly.entity_id
_entity_poly.type
_entity_poly.pdbx_seq_one_letter_code
_entity_poly.pdbx_strand_id
1 'polypeptide(L)'
;FVYNQRTRDQVLNSLNQILKLRRSQKEEATHKESTLFHPHYVVLVTDEKLILDHIIMEFFTEDPTELGCSLIFVEDVMSSLSENIQTVINIKDRNTGQLVMEEGVLKETDFRLDHFPADYDKERIARTLAPLNHLQNLKSSIPDSVTFMEMYGAETFEDLQVSSRWKKNAPYKSLA
;
A
#
# COMPACT_ATOMS: atom_id res chain seq x y z
N PHE A 1 12.02 -0.31 2.98
CA PHE A 1 12.99 0.73 3.34
C PHE A 1 13.90 0.99 2.17
N VAL A 2 14.10 2.27 1.83
CA VAL A 2 15.05 2.70 0.81
C VAL A 2 16.27 3.23 1.53
N TYR A 3 17.41 2.56 1.38
CA TYR A 3 18.67 2.95 2.04
C TYR A 3 19.87 2.84 1.09
N ASN A 4 19.64 2.45 -0.16
CA ASN A 4 20.64 2.47 -1.22
C ASN A 4 19.94 2.69 -2.58
N GLN A 5 20.72 3.06 -3.59
CA GLN A 5 20.20 3.41 -4.92
C GLN A 5 19.43 2.26 -5.61
N ARG A 6 19.83 1.01 -5.37
CA ARG A 6 19.14 -0.16 -5.94
C ARG A 6 17.74 -0.37 -5.34
N THR A 7 17.63 -0.31 -4.01
CA THR A 7 16.35 -0.44 -3.31
C THR A 7 15.45 0.76 -3.54
N ARG A 8 16.05 1.94 -3.72
CA ARG A 8 15.37 3.17 -4.16
C ARG A 8 14.63 2.92 -5.45
N ASP A 9 15.34 2.55 -6.50
CA ASP A 9 14.74 2.44 -7.82
C ASP A 9 13.67 1.34 -7.83
N GLN A 10 13.84 0.24 -7.09
CA GLN A 10 12.83 -0.81 -7.03
C GLN A 10 11.54 -0.36 -6.31
N VAL A 11 11.66 0.25 -5.14
CA VAL A 11 10.50 0.64 -4.31
C VAL A 11 9.81 1.88 -4.89
N LEU A 12 10.58 2.91 -5.24
CA LEU A 12 10.02 4.15 -5.73
C LEU A 12 9.44 4.00 -7.14
N ASN A 13 9.99 3.14 -8.01
CA ASN A 13 9.34 2.88 -9.30
C ASN A 13 8.00 2.18 -9.13
N SER A 14 7.88 1.23 -8.19
CA SER A 14 6.61 0.56 -7.91
C SER A 14 5.57 1.56 -7.39
N LEU A 15 5.94 2.41 -6.44
CA LEU A 15 5.06 3.47 -5.95
C LEU A 15 4.68 4.46 -7.06
N ASN A 16 5.64 4.85 -7.90
CA ASN A 16 5.42 5.76 -9.02
C ASN A 16 4.40 5.21 -10.01
N GLN A 17 4.49 3.92 -10.34
CA GLN A 17 3.50 3.26 -11.20
C GLN A 17 2.10 3.28 -10.59
N ILE A 18 1.98 3.04 -9.28
CA ILE A 18 0.70 3.10 -8.56
C ILE A 18 0.11 4.51 -8.63
N LEU A 19 0.91 5.55 -8.33
CA LEU A 19 0.44 6.93 -8.35
C LEU A 19 0.04 7.38 -9.76
N LYS A 20 0.81 7.01 -10.78
CA LYS A 20 0.46 7.27 -12.19
C LYS A 20 -0.88 6.65 -12.58
N LEU A 21 -1.12 5.39 -12.20
CA LEU A 21 -2.38 4.71 -12.46
C LEU A 21 -3.54 5.45 -11.77
N ARG A 22 -3.38 5.82 -10.50
CA ARG A 22 -4.40 6.55 -9.73
C ARG A 22 -4.68 7.93 -10.32
N ARG A 23 -3.65 8.64 -10.81
CA ARG A 23 -3.81 9.93 -11.51
C ARG A 23 -4.67 9.77 -12.77
N SER A 24 -4.37 8.78 -13.62
CA SER A 24 -5.18 8.47 -14.82
C SER A 24 -6.64 8.15 -14.45
N GLN A 25 -6.85 7.30 -13.44
CA GLN A 25 -8.19 6.94 -12.98
C GLN A 25 -8.99 8.13 -12.47
N LYS A 26 -8.31 9.08 -11.80
CA LYS A 26 -8.92 10.31 -11.32
C LYS A 26 -9.28 11.25 -12.48
N GLU A 27 -8.43 11.37 -13.49
CA GLU A 27 -8.68 12.19 -14.68
C GLU A 27 -9.82 11.62 -15.55
N GLU A 28 -9.95 10.29 -15.61
CA GLU A 28 -11.03 9.58 -16.31
C GLU A 28 -12.36 9.60 -15.54
N ALA A 29 -12.30 9.65 -14.21
CA ALA A 29 -13.49 9.76 -13.37
C ALA A 29 -14.18 11.10 -13.63
N THR A 30 -15.43 11.06 -14.10
CA THR A 30 -16.23 12.26 -14.27
C THR A 30 -16.37 12.95 -12.89
N HIS A 31 -16.11 14.26 -12.82
CA HIS A 31 -16.05 15.19 -11.66
C HIS A 31 -17.05 15.02 -10.48
N LYS A 32 -17.96 14.05 -10.47
CA LYS A 32 -19.02 13.87 -9.48
C LYS A 32 -18.74 12.86 -8.37
N GLU A 33 -17.70 12.03 -8.47
CA GLU A 33 -17.33 11.10 -7.40
C GLU A 33 -15.89 11.32 -6.94
N SER A 34 -15.70 11.68 -5.67
CA SER A 34 -14.39 11.70 -5.02
C SER A 34 -13.90 10.25 -4.89
N THR A 35 -13.01 9.82 -5.76
CA THR A 35 -12.40 8.49 -5.70
C THR A 35 -11.40 8.45 -4.55
N LEU A 36 -11.76 7.77 -3.47
CA LEU A 36 -10.85 7.47 -2.37
C LEU A 36 -10.01 6.25 -2.75
N PHE A 37 -8.70 6.43 -2.87
CA PHE A 37 -7.80 5.35 -3.23
C PHE A 37 -7.34 4.55 -2.01
N HIS A 38 -7.44 3.23 -2.08
CA HIS A 38 -6.96 2.32 -1.04
C HIS A 38 -5.93 1.34 -1.60
N PRO A 39 -4.93 0.92 -0.80
CA PRO A 39 -4.61 1.46 0.53
C PRO A 39 -4.04 2.88 0.44
N HIS A 40 -4.16 3.64 1.54
CA HIS A 40 -3.50 4.94 1.68
C HIS A 40 -2.03 4.73 2.06
N TYR A 41 -1.11 5.32 1.30
CA TYR A 41 0.32 5.21 1.56
C TYR A 41 0.81 6.37 2.41
N VAL A 42 1.67 6.09 3.39
CA VAL A 42 2.39 7.12 4.14
C VAL A 42 3.87 6.94 3.86
N VAL A 43 4.50 7.96 3.27
CA VAL A 43 5.92 7.96 2.94
C VAL A 43 6.65 8.88 3.92
N LEU A 44 7.55 8.29 4.70
CA LEU A 44 8.46 9.03 5.57
C LEU A 44 9.79 9.24 4.82
N VAL A 45 10.14 10.50 4.56
CA VAL A 45 11.41 10.90 3.93
C VAL A 45 12.30 11.49 5.00
N THR A 46 13.38 10.78 5.34
CA THR A 46 14.37 11.21 6.33
C THR A 46 15.64 11.79 5.72
N ASP A 47 15.82 11.62 4.41
CA ASP A 47 16.92 12.18 3.65
C ASP A 47 16.41 12.44 2.23
N GLU A 48 16.16 13.71 1.92
CA GLU A 48 15.67 14.13 0.60
C GLU A 48 16.65 13.77 -0.52
N LYS A 49 17.95 13.65 -0.22
CA LYS A 49 18.97 13.31 -1.23
C LYS A 49 18.76 11.93 -1.85
N LEU A 50 18.05 11.05 -1.14
CA LEU A 50 17.70 9.73 -1.65
C LEU A 50 16.62 9.81 -2.72
N ILE A 51 15.76 10.82 -2.72
CA ILE A 51 14.69 10.97 -3.72
C ILE A 51 15.05 11.97 -4.84
N LEU A 52 16.10 12.77 -4.64
CA LEU A 52 16.65 13.65 -5.68
C LEU A 52 16.86 12.89 -7.01
N ASP A 53 16.50 13.56 -8.11
CA ASP A 53 16.54 13.09 -9.49
C ASP A 53 15.65 11.85 -9.80
N HIS A 54 14.82 11.40 -8.86
CA HIS A 54 13.86 10.33 -9.11
C HIS A 54 12.54 10.90 -9.66
N ILE A 55 11.93 10.21 -10.64
CA ILE A 55 10.68 10.65 -11.31
C ILE A 55 9.52 10.83 -10.31
N ILE A 56 9.53 10.09 -9.19
CA ILE A 56 8.55 10.22 -8.11
C ILE A 56 8.49 11.64 -7.52
N MET A 57 9.56 12.44 -7.64
CA MET A 57 9.59 13.81 -7.13
C MET A 57 8.48 14.68 -7.72
N GLU A 58 8.04 14.41 -8.96
CA GLU A 58 6.88 15.11 -9.54
C GLU A 58 5.66 15.01 -8.61
N PHE A 59 5.36 13.80 -8.14
CA PHE A 59 4.25 13.53 -7.21
C PHE A 59 4.51 13.99 -5.78
N PHE A 60 5.77 14.19 -5.39
CA PHE A 60 6.11 14.64 -4.04
C PHE A 60 6.23 16.16 -3.95
N THR A 61 6.45 16.81 -5.09
CA THR A 61 6.35 18.25 -5.24
C THR A 61 4.87 18.62 -5.34
N GLU A 62 4.07 17.90 -6.12
CA GLU A 62 2.61 18.02 -6.08
C GLU A 62 2.06 17.42 -4.77
N ASP A 63 0.87 17.83 -4.31
CA ASP A 63 0.21 17.21 -3.15
C ASP A 63 -0.49 15.90 -3.58
N PRO A 64 0.03 14.70 -3.21
CA PRO A 64 -0.53 13.44 -3.68
C PRO A 64 -1.63 12.91 -2.75
N THR A 65 -2.15 13.73 -1.82
CA THR A 65 -3.18 13.31 -0.86
C THR A 65 -4.42 12.76 -1.56
N GLU A 66 -4.84 13.40 -2.67
CA GLU A 66 -5.96 12.95 -3.48
C GLU A 66 -5.71 11.64 -4.23
N LEU A 67 -4.44 11.22 -4.37
CA LEU A 67 -4.04 9.91 -4.91
C LEU A 67 -3.89 8.86 -3.81
N GLY A 68 -4.31 9.15 -2.58
CA GLY A 68 -4.20 8.25 -1.43
C GLY A 68 -2.75 8.06 -0.99
N CYS A 69 -1.96 9.13 -0.98
CA CYS A 69 -0.58 9.12 -0.51
C CYS A 69 -0.30 10.38 0.32
N SER A 70 0.26 10.24 1.51
CA SER A 70 0.71 11.35 2.35
C SER A 70 2.22 11.29 2.58
N LEU A 71 2.83 12.46 2.65
CA LEU A 71 4.27 12.63 2.79
C LEU A 71 4.60 13.24 4.15
N ILE A 72 5.62 12.70 4.80
CA ILE A 72 6.17 13.24 6.04
C ILE A 72 7.66 13.42 5.81
N PHE A 73 8.10 14.67 5.72
CA PHE A 73 9.50 15.03 5.61
C PHE A 73 10.07 15.28 7.01
N VAL A 74 11.27 14.75 7.26
CA VAL A 74 12.02 14.98 8.49
C VAL A 74 13.28 15.72 8.11
N GLU A 75 13.34 17.00 8.46
CA GLU A 75 14.45 17.90 8.15
C GLU A 75 14.98 18.54 9.42
N ASP A 76 16.30 18.77 9.46
CA ASP A 76 16.96 19.45 10.58
C ASP A 76 16.78 20.98 10.54
N VAL A 77 16.53 21.53 9.35
CA VAL A 77 16.46 22.98 9.13
C VAL A 77 15.13 23.34 8.45
N MET A 78 14.37 24.26 9.05
CA MET A 78 13.08 24.72 8.50
C MET A 78 13.17 25.26 7.07
N SER A 79 14.29 25.87 6.69
CA SER A 79 14.48 26.40 5.33
C SER A 79 14.67 25.32 4.26
N SER A 80 14.90 24.07 4.66
CA SER A 80 15.01 22.93 3.74
C SER A 80 13.65 22.33 3.38
N LEU A 81 12.58 22.78 4.04
CA LEU A 81 11.23 22.32 3.77
C LEU A 81 10.77 22.79 2.39
N SER A 82 10.24 21.87 1.59
CA SER A 82 9.64 22.16 0.28
C SER A 82 8.47 23.15 0.39
N GLU A 83 8.26 23.95 -0.66
CA GLU A 83 7.27 25.04 -0.69
C GLU A 83 5.82 24.59 -0.50
N ASN A 84 5.50 23.33 -0.82
CA ASN A 84 4.14 22.80 -0.75
C ASN A 84 3.78 22.18 0.61
N ILE A 85 4.64 22.33 1.62
CA ILE A 85 4.38 21.82 2.96
C ILE A 85 3.34 22.70 3.66
N GLN A 86 2.17 22.11 3.92
CA GLN A 86 1.06 22.80 4.56
C GLN A 86 1.11 22.73 6.09
N THR A 87 1.73 21.70 6.66
CA THR A 87 1.76 21.48 8.12
C THR A 87 3.20 21.31 8.57
N VAL A 88 3.63 22.14 9.52
CA VAL A 88 4.99 22.17 10.04
C VAL A 88 4.96 21.95 11.54
N ILE A 89 5.65 20.88 11.96
CA ILE A 89 5.84 20.52 13.36
C ILE A 89 7.32 20.69 13.69
N ASN A 90 7.62 21.51 14.68
CA ASN A 90 8.97 21.69 15.21
C ASN A 90 9.14 20.90 16.51
N ILE A 91 10.19 20.08 16.58
CA ILE A 91 10.53 19.33 17.80
C ILE A 91 11.56 20.13 18.58
N LYS A 92 11.15 20.72 19.72
CA LYS A 92 12.00 21.60 20.54
C LYS A 92 12.98 20.82 21.39
N ASP A 93 12.47 19.81 22.09
CA ASP A 93 13.25 18.94 22.95
C ASP A 93 12.68 17.51 22.95
N ARG A 94 13.20 16.64 23.82
CA ARG A 94 12.78 15.25 23.90
C ARG A 94 11.28 15.09 24.20
N ASN A 95 10.68 16.01 24.94
CA ASN A 95 9.33 15.89 25.50
C ASN A 95 8.35 16.94 24.95
N THR A 96 8.83 17.97 24.27
CA THR A 96 8.01 19.08 23.78
C THR A 96 8.22 19.34 22.30
N GLY A 97 7.12 19.70 21.64
CA GLY A 97 7.09 20.14 20.25
C GLY A 97 6.16 21.34 20.10
N GLN A 98 6.19 21.96 18.93
CA GLN A 98 5.34 23.07 18.57
C GLN A 98 4.76 22.85 17.18
N LEU A 99 3.44 22.96 17.07
CA LEU A 99 2.74 23.04 15.79
C LEU A 99 2.88 24.46 15.28
N VAL A 100 3.84 24.68 14.38
CA VAL A 100 4.15 26.00 13.84
C VAL A 100 3.06 26.41 12.86
N MET A 101 2.75 25.51 11.92
CA MET A 101 1.76 25.71 10.86
C MET A 101 0.89 24.48 10.72
N GLU A 102 -0.40 24.67 10.47
CA GLU A 102 -1.38 23.61 10.20
C GLU A 102 -2.22 24.02 9.00
N GLU A 103 -2.23 23.20 7.95
CA GLU A 103 -3.01 23.45 6.72
C GLU A 103 -2.78 24.86 6.13
N GLY A 104 -1.52 25.34 6.16
CA GLY A 104 -1.12 26.66 5.67
C GLY A 104 -1.39 27.81 6.66
N VAL A 105 -2.02 27.53 7.80
CA VAL A 105 -2.35 28.53 8.83
C VAL A 105 -1.34 28.48 9.97
N LEU A 106 -0.75 29.62 10.29
CA LEU A 106 0.14 29.75 11.45
C LEU A 106 -0.64 29.53 12.76
N LYS A 107 -0.21 28.58 13.59
CA LYS A 107 -0.88 28.19 14.84
C LYS A 107 -0.01 28.33 16.10
N GLU A 108 1.31 28.20 15.98
CA GLU A 108 2.31 28.30 17.08
C GLU A 108 1.93 27.58 18.39
N THR A 109 1.26 26.44 18.31
CA THR A 109 0.70 25.76 19.48
C THR A 109 1.69 24.75 20.06
N ASP A 110 2.08 24.94 21.32
CA ASP A 110 2.96 24.00 22.03
C ASP A 110 2.21 22.72 22.44
N PHE A 111 2.88 21.57 22.33
CA PHE A 111 2.34 20.28 22.73
C PHE A 111 3.42 19.39 23.35
N ARG A 112 2.98 18.34 24.07
CA ARG A 112 3.87 17.33 24.65
C ARG A 112 3.93 16.12 23.75
N LEU A 113 5.13 15.60 23.55
CA LEU A 113 5.37 14.41 22.75
C LEU A 113 4.95 13.16 23.51
N ASP A 114 4.25 12.27 22.81
CA ASP A 114 3.97 10.94 23.32
C ASP A 114 5.20 10.04 23.18
N HIS A 115 5.42 9.22 24.19
CA HIS A 115 6.52 8.27 24.23
C HIS A 115 6.01 6.87 24.50
N PHE A 116 6.63 5.90 23.83
CA PHE A 116 6.45 4.50 24.21
C PHE A 116 6.94 4.27 25.65
N PRO A 117 6.30 3.36 26.41
CA PRO A 117 6.82 2.89 27.69
C PRO A 117 8.27 2.40 27.57
N ALA A 118 9.03 2.47 28.68
CA ALA A 118 10.47 2.17 28.67
C ALA A 118 10.80 0.73 28.24
N ASP A 119 9.90 -0.21 28.50
CA ASP A 119 10.01 -1.64 28.20
C ASP A 119 9.25 -2.05 26.93
N TYR A 120 8.81 -1.07 26.13
CA TYR A 120 8.01 -1.34 24.95
C TYR A 120 8.85 -1.92 23.79
N ASP A 121 8.58 -3.17 23.44
CA ASP A 121 9.16 -3.82 22.27
C ASP A 121 8.47 -3.35 20.97
N LYS A 122 9.17 -2.47 20.25
CA LYS A 122 8.71 -1.93 18.96
C LYS A 122 8.59 -3.00 17.87
N GLU A 123 9.41 -4.06 17.91
CA GLU A 123 9.36 -5.11 16.90
C GLU A 123 8.14 -6.00 17.07
N ARG A 124 7.64 -6.14 18.30
CA ARG A 124 6.51 -7.01 18.61
C ARG A 124 5.28 -6.70 17.75
N ILE A 125 4.96 -5.42 17.53
CA ILE A 125 3.86 -5.04 16.62
C ILE A 125 4.14 -5.52 15.21
N ALA A 126 5.31 -5.19 14.65
CA ALA A 126 5.65 -5.54 13.28
C ALA A 126 5.60 -7.07 13.05
N ARG A 127 6.13 -7.84 14.01
CA ARG A 127 6.11 -9.31 13.97
C ARG A 127 4.70 -9.89 14.10
N THR A 128 3.85 -9.27 14.91
CA THR A 128 2.45 -9.70 15.08
C THR A 128 1.60 -9.41 13.84
N LEU A 129 1.89 -8.31 13.13
CA LEU A 129 1.19 -7.92 11.90
C LEU A 129 1.74 -8.65 10.65
N ALA A 130 3.00 -9.04 10.63
CA ALA A 130 3.63 -9.71 9.50
C ALA A 130 2.88 -10.93 8.93
N PRO A 131 2.28 -11.83 9.74
CA PRO A 131 1.51 -12.96 9.20
C PRO A 131 0.10 -12.59 8.74
N LEU A 132 -0.38 -11.36 9.01
CA LEU A 132 -1.72 -10.94 8.62
C LEU A 132 -1.75 -10.61 7.12
N ASN A 133 -2.36 -11.49 6.33
CA ASN A 133 -2.64 -11.23 4.93
C ASN A 133 -4.03 -10.59 4.80
N HIS A 134 -4.07 -9.28 4.51
CA HIS A 134 -5.32 -8.62 4.19
C HIS A 134 -5.73 -8.96 2.75
N LEU A 135 -6.72 -9.84 2.60
CA LEU A 135 -7.32 -10.16 1.31
C LEU A 135 -8.19 -8.97 0.85
N GLN A 136 -7.61 -8.06 0.05
CA GLN A 136 -8.33 -6.91 -0.52
C GLN A 136 -9.40 -7.30 -1.55
N ASN A 137 -9.42 -8.56 -2.00
CA ASN A 137 -10.31 -9.01 -3.06
C ASN A 137 -11.19 -10.17 -2.56
N LEU A 138 -12.44 -9.85 -2.21
CA LEU A 138 -13.56 -10.70 -2.64
C LEU A 138 -13.80 -10.42 -4.13
N LYS A 139 -12.80 -10.67 -4.97
CA LYS A 139 -13.12 -10.92 -6.37
C LYS A 139 -13.82 -12.28 -6.33
N SER A 140 -15.11 -12.31 -6.64
CA SER A 140 -15.73 -13.50 -7.19
C SER A 140 -15.10 -13.74 -8.56
N SER A 141 -13.80 -14.01 -8.61
CA SER A 141 -13.13 -14.46 -9.81
C SER A 141 -13.65 -15.86 -10.04
N ILE A 142 -14.61 -15.99 -10.97
CA ILE A 142 -14.79 -17.24 -11.69
C ILE A 142 -13.38 -17.59 -12.21
N PRO A 143 -12.81 -18.74 -11.82
CA PRO A 143 -11.43 -19.04 -12.18
C PRO A 143 -11.30 -19.13 -13.71
N ASP A 144 -10.23 -18.56 -14.26
CA ASP A 144 -9.96 -18.57 -15.71
C ASP A 144 -9.81 -20.01 -16.28
N SER A 145 -9.59 -20.99 -15.41
CA SER A 145 -9.63 -22.41 -15.74
C SER A 145 -10.01 -23.25 -14.51
N VAL A 146 -10.81 -24.29 -14.72
CA VAL A 146 -11.15 -25.30 -13.70
C VAL A 146 -10.36 -26.57 -14.02
N THR A 147 -9.73 -27.18 -13.02
CA THR A 147 -9.02 -28.45 -13.22
C THR A 147 -10.01 -29.60 -13.43
N PHE A 148 -9.57 -30.67 -14.08
CA PHE A 148 -10.42 -31.84 -14.33
C PHE A 148 -11.03 -32.43 -13.04
N MET A 149 -10.30 -32.40 -11.92
CA MET A 149 -10.78 -32.91 -10.65
C MET A 149 -11.87 -32.01 -10.03
N GLU A 150 -11.69 -30.70 -10.11
CA GLU A 150 -12.68 -29.71 -9.66
C GLU A 150 -13.96 -29.78 -10.51
N MET A 151 -13.86 -30.01 -11.84
CA MET A 151 -15.03 -30.24 -12.70
C MET A 151 -15.88 -31.44 -12.26
N TYR A 152 -15.25 -32.45 -11.65
CA TYR A 152 -15.92 -33.64 -11.13
C TYR A 152 -16.29 -33.53 -9.66
N GLY A 153 -15.99 -32.40 -9.00
CA GLY A 153 -16.18 -32.23 -7.56
C GLY A 153 -15.38 -33.22 -6.72
N ALA A 154 -14.21 -33.66 -7.20
CA ALA A 154 -13.36 -34.65 -6.57
C ALA A 154 -12.12 -33.97 -5.95
N GLU A 155 -11.83 -34.26 -4.68
CA GLU A 155 -10.65 -33.72 -3.99
C GLU A 155 -9.46 -34.70 -4.10
N THR A 156 -9.74 -36.00 -4.19
CA THR A 156 -8.76 -37.08 -4.31
C THR A 156 -9.02 -37.94 -5.56
N PHE A 157 -8.01 -38.70 -6.00
CA PHE A 157 -8.17 -39.56 -7.18
C PHE A 157 -9.22 -40.65 -6.94
N GLU A 158 -9.31 -41.14 -5.70
CA GLU A 158 -10.26 -42.14 -5.25
C GLU A 158 -11.72 -41.68 -5.44
N ASP A 159 -11.99 -40.38 -5.27
CA ASP A 159 -13.31 -39.76 -5.42
C ASP A 159 -13.82 -39.81 -6.88
N LEU A 160 -12.92 -39.93 -7.86
CA LEU A 160 -13.31 -40.10 -9.26
C LEU A 160 -13.99 -41.45 -9.51
N GLN A 161 -13.84 -42.42 -8.60
CA GLN A 161 -14.45 -43.75 -8.67
C GLN A 161 -14.27 -44.41 -10.05
N VAL A 162 -13.07 -44.28 -10.63
CA VAL A 162 -12.78 -44.62 -12.03
C VAL A 162 -13.23 -46.04 -12.37
N SER A 163 -12.90 -47.02 -11.52
CA SER A 163 -13.27 -48.43 -11.74
C SER A 163 -14.78 -48.69 -11.73
N SER A 164 -15.55 -47.93 -10.93
CA SER A 164 -17.02 -48.01 -10.89
C SER A 164 -17.64 -47.37 -12.13
N ARG A 165 -17.17 -46.18 -12.51
CA ARG A 165 -17.62 -45.47 -13.71
C ARG A 165 -17.31 -46.26 -14.98
N TRP A 166 -16.15 -46.90 -15.07
CA TRP A 166 -15.78 -47.76 -16.20
C TRP A 166 -16.68 -48.99 -16.34
N LYS A 167 -17.11 -49.59 -15.22
CA LYS A 167 -18.06 -50.71 -15.25
C LYS A 167 -19.48 -50.26 -15.62
N LYS A 168 -19.87 -49.03 -15.25
CA LYS A 168 -21.21 -48.49 -15.47
C LYS A 168 -21.40 -47.90 -16.87
N ASN A 169 -20.37 -47.25 -17.41
CA ASN A 169 -20.32 -46.82 -18.80
C ASN A 169 -19.98 -48.02 -19.67
N ALA A 170 -20.99 -48.79 -20.04
CA ALA A 170 -20.89 -49.89 -21.00
C ALA A 170 -20.63 -49.32 -22.42
N PRO A 171 -19.37 -49.20 -22.89
CA PRO A 171 -19.09 -48.53 -24.17
C PRO A 171 -19.66 -49.35 -25.34
N TYR A 172 -19.85 -50.65 -25.10
CA TYR A 172 -20.46 -51.61 -26.02
C TYR A 172 -21.97 -51.44 -26.21
N LYS A 173 -22.67 -50.64 -25.38
CA LYS A 173 -24.09 -50.31 -25.57
C LYS A 173 -24.32 -49.04 -26.41
N SER A 174 -23.28 -48.26 -26.68
CA SER A 174 -23.34 -47.00 -27.44
C SER A 174 -22.84 -47.15 -28.90
N LEU A 175 -22.47 -48.36 -29.31
CA LEU A 175 -22.16 -48.72 -30.70
C LEU A 175 -23.29 -49.63 -31.21
N ALA A 176 -24.46 -49.04 -31.41
CA ALA A 176 -25.60 -49.59 -32.14
C ALA A 176 -26.32 -48.43 -32.84
#